data_AF-A0A957GPE5-F1
#
_entry.id   AF-A0A957GPE5-F1
#
_cell.length_a   1.000
_cell.length_b   1.000
_cell.length_c   1.000
_cell.angle_alpha   90.00
_cell.angle_beta   90.00
_cell.angle_gamma   90.00
#
_symmetry.space_group_name_H-M   'P 1'
#
loop_
_entity.id
_entity.type
_entity.pdbx_description
1 polymer ?
#
loop_
_entity_poly.entity_id
_entity_poly.type
_entity_poly.pdbx_seq_one_letter_code
_entity_poly.pdbx_strand_id
1 'polypeptide(L)'
;MNLSYGGQSSVFICIDGKTMRGTIPKGYTQGVHLLSAFLAEDGIVLKQVAVESKENEISAGVLLLDELYLKDKVVCADAMQTQRAFCVQILSSGGDYLLFANKNQPKLLADIEQFFVPPRRASGWHIPHIPRTVATCSNKSHGRIERRTLTLISDENQFVDWPGLKQVFKLERYTKKLTTGVETSEIVYALTSCSPNKADAAQVLDWTRLYWQIENGVHHRRDVTLQEDGTRVSKPQLAQAISIINNFVILWFSVTGTEKRMKEKVC
;
A
#
# COMPACT_ATOMS: atom_id res chain seq x y z
N MET A 1 24.35 -13.49 5.78
CA MET A 1 24.59 -12.53 6.87
C MET A 1 23.75 -11.30 6.60
N ASN A 2 22.60 -11.18 7.28
CA ASN A 2 21.73 -10.02 7.15
C ASN A 2 22.34 -8.90 7.98
N LEU A 3 22.80 -7.84 7.31
CA LEU A 3 23.31 -6.64 7.95
C LEU A 3 22.12 -5.82 8.48
N SER A 4 21.74 -6.07 9.74
CA SER A 4 20.87 -5.18 10.49
C SER A 4 21.70 -4.03 11.06
N TYR A 5 21.75 -2.90 10.35
CA TYR A 5 22.22 -1.64 10.94
C TYR A 5 21.02 -0.93 11.57
N GLY A 6 21.10 -0.61 12.87
CA GLY A 6 20.14 0.27 13.56
C GLY A 6 18.82 -0.36 14.04
N GLY A 7 18.66 -1.68 13.99
CA GLY A 7 17.45 -2.34 14.51
C GLY A 7 16.18 -2.13 13.66
N GLN A 8 16.29 -1.52 12.47
CA GLN A 8 15.19 -1.41 11.51
C GLN A 8 15.17 -2.64 10.60
N SER A 9 14.27 -3.58 10.93
CA SER A 9 13.89 -4.74 10.12
C SER A 9 12.90 -4.40 9.01
N SER A 10 12.44 -3.15 8.94
CA SER A 10 11.31 -2.74 8.12
C SER A 10 11.63 -2.84 6.63
N VAL A 11 11.01 -3.81 5.96
CA VAL A 11 11.16 -4.09 4.53
C VAL A 11 10.13 -3.33 3.69
N PHE A 12 9.04 -2.84 4.30
CA PHE A 12 7.87 -2.34 3.57
C PHE A 12 7.74 -0.81 3.62
N ILE A 13 7.85 -0.17 2.46
CA ILE A 13 7.68 1.27 2.25
C ILE A 13 6.35 1.50 1.55
N CYS A 14 5.52 2.40 2.07
CA CYS A 14 4.27 2.81 1.43
C CYS A 14 4.41 4.23 0.89
N ILE A 15 3.89 4.48 -0.32
CA ILE A 15 3.79 5.80 -0.92
C ILE A 15 2.32 6.17 -1.00
N ASP A 16 1.98 7.32 -0.43
CA ASP A 16 0.60 7.79 -0.40
C ASP A 16 0.52 9.33 -0.41
N GLY A 17 -0.49 9.83 -1.12
CA GLY A 17 -0.73 11.23 -1.37
C GLY A 17 -1.83 11.78 -0.46
N LYS A 18 -1.57 12.90 0.21
CA LYS A 18 -2.58 13.60 1.03
C LYS A 18 -2.70 15.06 0.64
N THR A 19 -3.93 15.47 0.33
CA THR A 19 -4.28 16.89 0.17
C THR A 19 -4.57 17.52 1.52
N MET A 20 -3.87 18.61 1.85
CA MET A 20 -4.12 19.40 3.05
C MET A 20 -5.28 20.37 2.83
N ARG A 21 -6.46 20.04 3.35
CA ARG A 21 -7.68 20.81 3.09
C ARG A 21 -7.66 22.22 3.68
N GLY A 22 -6.90 22.41 4.77
CA GLY A 22 -6.69 23.72 5.41
C GLY A 22 -6.00 24.75 4.50
N THR A 23 -5.34 24.30 3.43
CA THR A 23 -4.65 25.16 2.46
C THR A 23 -5.51 25.57 1.26
N ILE A 24 -6.71 24.99 1.11
CA ILE A 24 -7.59 25.28 -0.02
C ILE A 24 -8.02 26.76 0.04
N PRO A 25 -7.65 27.58 -0.96
CA PRO A 25 -8.08 28.97 -1.01
C PRO A 25 -9.60 29.08 -1.20
N LYS A 26 -10.20 30.18 -0.75
CA LYS A 26 -11.64 30.41 -0.95
C LYS A 26 -11.96 30.41 -2.45
N GLY A 27 -12.96 29.63 -2.85
CA GLY A 27 -13.39 29.50 -4.25
C GLY A 27 -12.65 28.44 -5.07
N TYR A 28 -11.69 27.72 -4.47
CA TYR A 28 -10.97 26.62 -5.11
C TYR A 28 -11.31 25.29 -4.45
N THR A 29 -11.03 24.20 -5.16
CA THR A 29 -11.25 22.82 -4.69
C THR A 29 -9.93 22.08 -4.39
N GLN A 30 -8.79 22.64 -4.79
CA GLN A 30 -7.48 22.04 -4.62
C GLN A 30 -6.62 22.85 -3.65
N GLY A 31 -5.96 22.14 -2.75
CA GLY A 31 -4.96 22.67 -1.82
C GLY A 31 -3.60 22.05 -2.11
N VAL A 32 -2.64 22.28 -1.23
CA VAL A 32 -1.32 21.63 -1.27
C VAL A 32 -1.51 20.13 -1.15
N HIS A 33 -1.04 19.39 -2.16
CA HIS A 33 -1.01 17.94 -2.16
C HIS A 33 0.40 17.47 -1.83
N LEU A 34 0.53 16.61 -0.83
CA LEU A 34 1.80 16.11 -0.33
C LEU A 34 1.88 14.61 -0.57
N LEU A 35 2.84 14.19 -1.39
CA LEU A 35 3.17 12.79 -1.59
C LEU A 35 4.24 12.38 -0.58
N SER A 36 4.00 11.29 0.13
CA SER A 36 4.81 10.89 1.27
C SER A 36 5.20 9.43 1.19
N ALA A 37 6.46 9.11 1.53
CA ALA A 37 6.95 7.75 1.68
C ALA A 37 7.05 7.40 3.17
N PHE A 38 6.47 6.26 3.55
CA PHE A 38 6.30 5.82 4.94
C PHE A 38 6.92 4.45 5.15
N LEU A 39 7.61 4.23 6.27
CA LEU A 39 7.86 2.90 6.81
C LEU A 39 6.62 2.44 7.57
N ALA A 40 5.88 1.48 7.00
CA ALA A 40 4.59 1.07 7.53
C ALA A 40 4.66 0.49 8.94
N GLU A 41 5.70 -0.30 9.21
CA GLU A 41 5.89 -0.99 10.49
C GLU A 41 6.23 -0.02 11.62
N ASP A 42 7.01 1.01 11.31
CA ASP A 42 7.49 1.98 12.30
C ASP A 42 6.61 3.24 12.39
N GLY A 43 5.69 3.43 11.45
CA GLY A 43 4.90 4.66 11.34
C GLY A 43 5.75 5.91 11.04
N ILE A 44 6.94 5.73 10.47
CA ILE A 44 7.89 6.81 10.17
C ILE A 44 7.64 7.34 8.77
N VAL A 45 7.61 8.66 8.60
CA VAL A 45 7.65 9.31 7.29
C VAL A 45 9.13 9.51 6.91
N LEU A 46 9.58 8.85 5.86
CA LEU A 46 10.95 8.94 5.37
C LEU A 46 11.18 10.25 4.61
N LYS A 47 10.26 10.56 3.71
CA LYS A 47 10.35 11.71 2.83
C LYS A 47 8.95 12.17 2.44
N GLN A 48 8.80 13.46 2.25
CA GLN A 48 7.58 14.07 1.76
C GLN A 48 7.91 15.18 0.77
N VAL A 49 7.20 15.18 -0.35
CA VAL A 49 7.35 16.15 -1.44
C VAL A 49 5.98 16.77 -1.75
N ALA A 50 5.96 18.07 -1.98
CA ALA A 50 4.76 18.76 -2.44
C ALA A 50 4.61 18.54 -3.95
N VAL A 51 3.42 18.09 -4.37
CA VAL A 51 3.09 17.97 -5.79
C VAL A 51 2.65 19.34 -6.29
N GLU A 52 3.44 19.92 -7.19
CA GLU A 52 3.12 21.23 -7.77
C GLU A 52 1.90 21.14 -8.67
N SER A 53 1.18 22.25 -8.87
CA SER A 53 -0.07 22.29 -9.65
C SER A 53 0.08 21.92 -11.13
N LYS A 54 1.32 21.90 -11.66
CA LYS A 54 1.64 21.45 -13.02
C LYS A 54 2.18 20.02 -13.08
N GLU A 55 2.50 19.43 -11.93
CA GLU A 55 3.02 18.08 -11.84
C GLU A 55 1.90 17.11 -11.49
N ASN A 56 1.97 15.92 -12.06
CA ASN A 56 1.06 14.85 -11.69
C ASN A 56 1.69 14.06 -10.54
N GLU A 57 0.87 13.50 -9.66
CA GLU A 57 1.34 12.67 -8.54
C GLU A 57 2.29 11.53 -8.99
N ILE A 58 2.12 11.07 -10.24
CA ILE A 58 2.97 10.07 -10.89
C ILE A 58 4.42 10.55 -11.03
N SER A 59 4.66 11.78 -11.49
CA SER A 59 6.02 12.30 -11.66
C SER A 59 6.67 12.59 -10.30
N ALA A 60 5.90 13.12 -9.36
CA ALA A 60 6.36 13.32 -7.99
C ALA A 60 6.72 12.00 -7.30
N GLY A 61 5.99 10.91 -7.61
CA GLY A 61 6.29 9.56 -7.10
C GLY A 61 7.64 9.05 -7.57
N VAL A 62 7.97 9.24 -8.85
CA VAL A 62 9.29 8.84 -9.38
C VAL A 62 10.41 9.65 -8.72
N LEU A 63 10.27 10.98 -8.62
CA LEU A 63 11.25 11.84 -7.95
C LEU A 63 11.43 11.48 -6.47
N LEU A 64 10.35 11.10 -5.79
CA LEU A 64 10.39 10.65 -4.40
C LEU A 64 11.20 9.37 -4.24
N LEU A 65 11.15 8.44 -5.20
CA LEU A 65 11.90 7.19 -5.17
C LEU A 65 13.41 7.40 -5.34
N ASP A 66 13.84 8.39 -6.13
CA ASP A 66 15.25 8.67 -6.40
C ASP A 66 16.05 9.04 -5.15
N GLU A 67 15.37 9.60 -4.15
CA GLU A 67 15.98 10.01 -2.89
C GLU A 67 15.93 8.92 -1.81
N LEU A 68 15.34 7.76 -2.10
CA LEU A 68 15.14 6.67 -1.14
C LEU A 68 16.10 5.51 -1.39
N TYR A 69 16.60 4.93 -0.30
CA TYR A 69 17.34 3.67 -0.38
C TYR A 69 16.35 2.50 -0.46
N LEU A 70 16.11 1.99 -1.66
CA LEU A 70 15.10 0.95 -1.94
C LEU A 70 15.66 -0.47 -1.98
N LYS A 71 16.99 -0.64 -1.88
CA LYS A 71 17.61 -1.96 -2.00
C LYS A 71 17.05 -2.92 -0.93
N ASP A 72 16.58 -4.08 -1.40
CA ASP A 72 15.97 -5.13 -0.57
C ASP A 72 14.72 -4.65 0.20
N LYS A 73 14.03 -3.61 -0.31
CA LYS A 73 12.75 -3.10 0.22
C LYS A 73 11.61 -3.39 -0.76
N VAL A 74 10.40 -3.49 -0.23
CA VAL A 74 9.16 -3.63 -0.98
C VAL A 74 8.39 -2.32 -0.90
N VAL A 75 8.16 -1.69 -2.05
CA VAL A 75 7.40 -0.45 -2.17
C VAL A 75 5.95 -0.77 -2.54
N CYS A 76 5.02 -0.23 -1.77
CA CYS A 76 3.58 -0.28 -2.05
C CYS A 76 3.04 1.12 -2.27
N ALA A 77 2.14 1.26 -3.22
CA ALA A 77 1.49 2.53 -3.52
C ALA A 77 0.06 2.27 -3.98
N ASP A 78 -0.69 3.36 -4.12
CA ASP A 78 -2.05 3.32 -4.61
C ASP A 78 -2.11 2.82 -6.07
N ALA A 79 -3.33 2.58 -6.55
CA ALA A 79 -3.53 2.10 -7.92
C ALA A 79 -3.26 3.18 -8.99
N MET A 80 -3.23 4.46 -8.62
CA MET A 80 -2.90 5.55 -9.56
C MET A 80 -1.40 5.55 -9.90
N GLN A 81 -0.55 5.17 -8.93
CA GLN A 81 0.89 4.96 -9.07
C GLN A 81 1.27 3.65 -9.78
N THR A 82 0.30 2.78 -10.09
CA THR A 82 0.50 1.55 -10.89
C THR A 82 0.85 1.88 -12.35
N GLN A 83 2.09 2.31 -12.55
CA GLN A 83 2.67 2.76 -13.81
C GLN A 83 3.95 1.99 -14.09
N ARG A 84 4.21 1.72 -15.38
CA ARG A 84 5.42 0.96 -15.79
C ARG A 84 6.71 1.67 -15.39
N ALA A 85 6.79 2.99 -15.60
CA ALA A 85 7.98 3.79 -15.25
C ALA A 85 8.28 3.74 -13.74
N PHE A 86 7.24 3.83 -12.91
CA PHE A 86 7.35 3.71 -11.46
C PHE A 86 7.89 2.34 -11.04
N CYS A 87 7.37 1.25 -11.62
CA CYS A 87 7.88 -0.11 -11.37
C CYS A 87 9.34 -0.28 -11.79
N VAL A 88 9.70 0.24 -12.98
CA VAL A 88 11.08 0.18 -13.47
C VAL A 88 12.03 0.93 -12.52
N GLN A 89 11.62 2.06 -11.97
CA GLN A 89 12.46 2.84 -11.04
C GLN A 89 12.68 2.13 -9.70
N ILE A 90 11.66 1.44 -9.18
CA ILE A 90 11.81 0.64 -7.96
C ILE A 90 12.80 -0.52 -8.22
N LEU A 91 12.64 -1.21 -9.34
CA LEU A 91 13.49 -2.34 -9.71
C LEU A 91 14.94 -1.92 -9.99
N SER A 92 15.14 -0.80 -10.69
CA SER A 92 16.48 -0.26 -10.98
C SER A 92 17.23 0.14 -9.70
N SER A 93 16.49 0.56 -8.67
CA SER A 93 16.99 0.87 -7.33
C SER A 93 17.21 -0.36 -6.43
N GLY A 94 16.99 -1.57 -6.95
CA GLY A 94 17.16 -2.84 -6.22
C GLY A 94 16.03 -3.17 -5.25
N GLY A 95 14.89 -2.48 -5.36
CA GLY A 95 13.68 -2.77 -4.60
C GLY A 95 12.73 -3.69 -5.36
N ASP A 96 11.70 -4.13 -4.66
CA ASP A 96 10.53 -4.84 -5.20
C ASP A 96 9.28 -3.97 -5.03
N TYR A 97 8.24 -4.22 -5.81
CA TYR A 97 6.97 -3.50 -5.68
C TYR A 97 5.80 -4.44 -5.35
N LEU A 98 4.76 -3.88 -4.74
CA LEU A 98 3.44 -4.48 -4.56
C LEU A 98 2.41 -3.41 -4.88
N LEU A 99 1.66 -3.56 -5.98
CA LEU A 99 0.80 -2.51 -6.51
C LEU A 99 -0.60 -3.03 -6.84
N PHE A 100 -1.61 -2.19 -6.63
CA PHE A 100 -3.00 -2.55 -6.87
C PHE A 100 -3.40 -2.26 -8.32
N ALA A 101 -4.10 -3.21 -8.94
CA ALA A 101 -4.68 -3.03 -10.27
C ALA A 101 -6.16 -2.68 -10.12
N ASN A 102 -6.56 -1.56 -10.73
CA ASN A 102 -7.94 -1.11 -10.75
C ASN A 102 -8.39 -0.73 -12.17
N LYS A 103 -9.55 -0.10 -12.29
CA LYS A 103 -10.15 0.31 -13.57
C LYS A 103 -9.32 1.31 -14.37
N ASN A 104 -8.32 1.96 -13.77
CA ASN A 104 -7.42 2.88 -14.48
C ASN A 104 -6.49 2.13 -15.44
N GLN A 105 -6.24 0.83 -15.22
CA GLN A 105 -5.43 -0.03 -16.07
C GLN A 105 -6.26 -1.26 -16.51
N PRO A 106 -7.26 -1.08 -17.39
CA PRO A 106 -8.26 -2.12 -17.66
C PRO A 106 -7.67 -3.38 -18.28
N LYS A 107 -6.65 -3.26 -19.15
CA LYS A 107 -5.97 -4.40 -19.75
C LYS A 107 -5.21 -5.21 -18.71
N LEU A 108 -4.39 -4.55 -17.89
CA LEU A 108 -3.66 -5.18 -16.78
C LEU A 108 -4.61 -5.89 -15.82
N LEU A 109 -5.73 -5.24 -15.46
CA LEU A 109 -6.74 -5.82 -14.59
C LEU A 109 -7.33 -7.09 -15.20
N ALA A 110 -7.72 -7.05 -16.48
CA ALA A 110 -8.27 -8.22 -17.17
C ALA A 110 -7.25 -9.38 -17.26
N ASP A 111 -5.98 -9.07 -17.53
CA ASP A 111 -4.91 -10.06 -17.60
C ASP A 111 -4.68 -10.73 -16.23
N ILE A 112 -4.75 -9.96 -15.13
CA ILE A 112 -4.66 -10.50 -13.76
C ILE A 112 -5.89 -11.34 -13.40
N GLU A 113 -7.10 -10.86 -13.72
CA GLU A 113 -8.35 -11.57 -13.45
C GLU A 113 -8.34 -12.97 -14.08
N GLN A 114 -7.74 -13.12 -15.27
CA GLN A 114 -7.64 -14.38 -15.99
C GLN A 114 -6.94 -15.49 -15.19
N PHE A 115 -6.01 -15.16 -14.27
CA PHE A 115 -5.36 -16.15 -13.39
C PHE A 115 -6.33 -16.78 -12.39
N PHE A 116 -7.41 -16.08 -12.05
CA PHE A 116 -8.38 -16.50 -11.05
C PHE A 116 -9.66 -17.07 -11.67
N VAL A 117 -9.77 -17.06 -13.00
CA VAL A 117 -10.86 -17.73 -13.72
C VAL A 117 -10.61 -19.24 -13.71
N PRO A 118 -11.59 -20.06 -13.27
CA PRO A 118 -11.45 -21.50 -13.32
C PRO A 118 -11.17 -21.99 -14.75
N PRO A 119 -10.19 -22.88 -14.95
CA PRO A 119 -9.88 -23.41 -16.28
C PRO A 119 -11.09 -24.14 -16.85
N ARG A 120 -11.40 -23.89 -18.13
CA ARG A 120 -12.44 -24.62 -18.84
C ARG A 120 -12.07 -26.10 -18.90
N ARG A 121 -12.96 -26.97 -18.41
CA ARG A 121 -12.75 -28.41 -18.44
C ARG A 121 -13.25 -28.97 -19.76
N ALA A 122 -12.34 -29.53 -20.55
CA ALA A 122 -12.66 -30.34 -21.73
C ALA A 122 -12.06 -31.73 -21.53
N SER A 123 -12.77 -32.77 -21.98
CA SER A 123 -12.26 -34.14 -21.92
C SER A 123 -10.94 -34.24 -22.68
N GLY A 124 -9.91 -34.82 -22.06
CA GLY A 124 -8.58 -35.02 -22.66
C GLY A 124 -7.59 -33.85 -22.51
N TRP A 125 -7.98 -32.72 -21.91
CA TRP A 125 -7.05 -31.59 -21.68
C TRP A 125 -6.40 -31.63 -20.30
N HIS A 126 -5.07 -31.56 -20.25
CA HIS A 126 -4.31 -31.40 -19.01
C HIS A 126 -4.32 -29.94 -18.57
N ILE A 127 -4.74 -29.69 -17.34
CA ILE A 127 -4.68 -28.35 -16.73
C ILE A 127 -3.28 -28.19 -16.13
N PRO A 128 -2.45 -27.26 -16.61
CA PRO A 128 -1.12 -27.06 -16.05
C PRO A 128 -1.22 -26.66 -14.57
N HIS A 129 -0.35 -27.23 -13.74
CA HIS A 129 -0.24 -26.85 -12.34
C HIS A 129 0.46 -25.49 -12.22
N ILE A 130 -0.29 -24.45 -11.86
CA ILE A 130 0.26 -23.12 -11.58
C ILE A 130 0.45 -22.99 -10.07
N PRO A 131 1.68 -22.72 -9.58
CA PRO A 131 1.93 -22.54 -8.15
C PRO A 131 1.03 -21.46 -7.55
N ARG A 132 0.31 -21.83 -6.50
CA ARG A 132 -0.59 -20.93 -5.75
C ARG A 132 -0.40 -21.10 -4.26
N THR A 133 -0.54 -20.01 -3.52
CA THR A 133 -0.62 -20.01 -2.05
C THR A 133 -1.83 -19.20 -1.61
N VAL A 134 -2.40 -19.54 -0.46
CA VAL A 134 -3.58 -18.87 0.09
C VAL A 134 -3.35 -18.58 1.57
N ALA A 135 -3.69 -17.37 1.99
CA ALA A 135 -3.70 -16.98 3.39
C ALA A 135 -5.02 -16.31 3.75
N THR A 136 -5.51 -16.57 4.96
CA THR A 136 -6.77 -16.00 5.45
C THR A 136 -6.57 -15.45 6.85
N CYS A 137 -7.10 -14.27 7.11
CA CYS A 137 -7.17 -13.67 8.44
C CYS A 137 -8.63 -13.28 8.74
N SER A 138 -9.05 -13.32 10.00
CA SER A 138 -10.38 -12.88 10.42
C SER A 138 -10.38 -12.23 11.78
N ASN A 139 -10.87 -11.00 11.86
CA ASN A 139 -10.96 -10.26 13.10
C ASN A 139 -12.43 -9.96 13.46
N LYS A 140 -12.76 -10.04 14.74
CA LYS A 140 -14.05 -9.59 15.29
C LYS A 140 -13.78 -8.40 16.21
N SER A 141 -14.20 -7.21 15.79
CA SER A 141 -14.05 -5.98 16.59
C SER A 141 -15.22 -5.03 16.38
N HIS A 142 -15.56 -4.20 17.38
CA HIS A 142 -16.59 -3.15 17.29
C HIS A 142 -17.95 -3.63 16.72
N GLY A 143 -18.38 -4.86 17.05
CA GLY A 143 -19.63 -5.42 16.53
C GLY A 143 -19.60 -5.83 15.05
N ARG A 144 -18.40 -5.95 14.46
CA ARG A 144 -18.17 -6.31 13.06
C ARG A 144 -17.24 -7.52 12.96
N ILE A 145 -17.55 -8.45 12.06
CA ILE A 145 -16.63 -9.51 11.64
C ILE A 145 -16.02 -9.08 10.31
N GLU A 146 -14.71 -9.12 10.22
CA GLU A 146 -13.96 -8.92 8.98
C GLU A 146 -13.17 -10.17 8.67
N ARG A 147 -13.23 -10.63 7.43
CA ARG A 147 -12.39 -11.72 6.92
C ARG A 147 -11.68 -11.23 5.67
N ARG A 148 -10.38 -11.52 5.56
CA ARG A 148 -9.59 -11.25 4.37
C ARG A 148 -8.95 -12.55 3.91
N THR A 149 -9.17 -12.91 2.65
CA THR A 149 -8.56 -14.07 2.01
C THR A 149 -7.71 -13.57 0.86
N LEU A 150 -6.42 -13.89 0.87
CA LEU A 150 -5.50 -13.56 -0.21
C LEU A 150 -5.11 -14.85 -0.93
N THR A 151 -5.35 -14.88 -2.23
CA THR A 151 -4.88 -15.94 -3.14
C THR A 151 -3.78 -15.36 -4.00
N LEU A 152 -2.58 -15.92 -3.92
CA LEU A 152 -1.38 -15.49 -4.64
C LEU A 152 -0.99 -16.57 -5.65
N ILE A 153 -0.78 -16.18 -6.91
CA ILE A 153 -0.46 -17.08 -8.02
C ILE A 153 0.82 -16.59 -8.70
N SER A 154 1.72 -17.53 -9.03
CA SER A 154 2.98 -17.23 -9.74
C SER A 154 2.75 -17.03 -11.24
N ASP A 155 3.35 -15.99 -11.82
CA ASP A 155 3.40 -15.77 -13.27
C ASP A 155 4.78 -16.15 -13.83
N GLU A 156 5.08 -17.44 -13.81
CA GLU A 156 6.39 -17.96 -14.27
C GLU A 156 6.56 -17.87 -15.79
N ASN A 157 5.44 -17.90 -16.51
CA ASN A 157 5.41 -17.88 -17.97
C ASN A 157 5.35 -16.45 -18.55
N GLN A 158 5.40 -15.41 -17.71
CA GLN A 158 5.31 -14.01 -18.11
C GLN A 158 4.07 -13.73 -18.97
N PHE A 159 2.93 -14.30 -18.57
CA PHE A 159 1.67 -14.10 -19.27
C PHE A 159 1.25 -12.63 -19.25
N VAL A 160 1.47 -11.94 -18.14
CA VAL A 160 1.23 -10.50 -18.05
C VAL A 160 2.51 -9.76 -18.42
N ASP A 161 2.45 -8.98 -19.50
CA ASP A 161 3.53 -8.06 -19.86
C ASP A 161 3.57 -6.89 -18.87
N TRP A 162 4.30 -7.05 -17.77
CA TRP A 162 4.54 -6.01 -16.78
C TRP A 162 5.98 -6.05 -16.23
N PRO A 163 6.65 -4.88 -16.03
CA PRO A 163 8.07 -4.85 -15.68
C PRO A 163 8.38 -5.62 -14.40
N GLY A 164 9.20 -6.67 -14.50
CA GLY A 164 9.70 -7.43 -13.37
C GLY A 164 8.64 -8.23 -12.60
N LEU A 165 7.43 -8.38 -13.14
CA LEU A 165 6.36 -9.15 -12.51
C LEU A 165 6.79 -10.59 -12.22
N LYS A 166 6.41 -11.08 -11.04
CA LYS A 166 6.61 -12.47 -10.64
C LYS A 166 5.35 -13.14 -10.13
N GLN A 167 4.49 -12.40 -9.42
CA GLN A 167 3.27 -12.95 -8.83
C GLN A 167 2.11 -11.96 -8.91
N VAL A 168 0.90 -12.49 -9.03
CA VAL A 168 -0.36 -11.75 -9.00
C VAL A 168 -1.23 -12.25 -7.85
N PHE A 169 -2.03 -11.39 -7.25
CA PHE A 169 -2.93 -11.79 -6.18
C PHE A 169 -4.33 -11.20 -6.29
N LYS A 170 -5.27 -11.97 -5.73
CA LYS A 170 -6.64 -11.59 -5.46
C LYS A 170 -6.82 -11.50 -3.95
N LEU A 171 -7.24 -10.33 -3.47
CA LEU A 171 -7.62 -10.08 -2.08
C LEU A 171 -9.14 -9.96 -1.98
N GLU A 172 -9.76 -10.91 -1.30
CA GLU A 172 -11.19 -10.93 -1.01
C GLU A 172 -11.42 -10.40 0.41
N ARG A 173 -12.16 -9.31 0.53
CA ARG A 173 -12.52 -8.67 1.79
C ARG A 173 -13.99 -8.90 2.05
N TYR A 174 -14.30 -9.57 3.14
CA TYR A 174 -15.65 -9.80 3.61
C TYR A 174 -15.86 -9.09 4.94
N THR A 175 -16.99 -8.41 5.08
CA THR A 175 -17.38 -7.72 6.31
C THR A 175 -18.83 -8.04 6.64
N LYS A 176 -19.11 -8.37 7.91
CA LYS A 176 -20.45 -8.59 8.43
C LYS A 176 -20.68 -7.74 9.68
N LYS A 177 -21.71 -6.90 9.67
CA LYS A 177 -22.18 -6.19 10.87
C LYS A 177 -23.04 -7.14 11.70
N LEU A 178 -22.68 -7.37 12.97
CA LEU A 178 -23.40 -8.29 13.85
C LEU A 178 -24.75 -7.75 14.31
N THR A 179 -24.88 -6.42 14.39
CA THR A 179 -26.12 -5.75 14.82
C THR A 179 -27.21 -5.78 13.75
N THR A 180 -26.84 -5.57 12.49
CA THR A 180 -27.80 -5.47 11.38
C THR A 180 -27.80 -6.71 10.48
N GLY A 181 -26.82 -7.61 10.62
CA GLY A 181 -26.63 -8.76 9.73
C GLY A 181 -26.13 -8.41 8.33
N VAL A 182 -25.94 -7.13 8.00
CA VAL A 182 -25.52 -6.68 6.66
C VAL A 182 -24.13 -7.20 6.33
N GLU A 183 -24.01 -7.83 5.17
CA GLU A 183 -22.78 -8.41 4.64
C GLU A 183 -22.30 -7.61 3.42
N THR A 184 -21.01 -7.33 3.36
CA THR A 184 -20.37 -6.70 2.20
C THR A 184 -19.14 -7.50 1.79
N SER A 185 -18.95 -7.66 0.49
CA SER A 185 -17.80 -8.33 -0.10
C SER A 185 -17.17 -7.46 -1.16
N GLU A 186 -15.85 -7.37 -1.14
CA GLU A 186 -15.06 -6.62 -2.12
C GLU A 186 -13.89 -7.47 -2.59
N ILE A 187 -13.58 -7.39 -3.88
CA ILE A 187 -12.44 -8.07 -4.48
C ILE A 187 -11.49 -7.00 -5.00
N VAL A 188 -10.21 -7.15 -4.66
CA VAL A 188 -9.13 -6.29 -5.13
C VAL A 188 -8.07 -7.16 -5.79
N TYR A 189 -7.60 -6.75 -6.95
CA TYR A 189 -6.52 -7.40 -7.68
C TYR A 189 -5.26 -6.57 -7.59
N ALA A 190 -4.12 -7.24 -7.64
CA ALA A 190 -2.82 -6.61 -7.47
C ALA A 190 -1.70 -7.52 -7.99
N LEU A 191 -0.52 -6.95 -8.06
CA LEU A 191 0.66 -7.56 -8.63
C LEU A 191 1.93 -7.23 -7.84
N THR A 192 2.94 -8.09 -7.93
CA THR A 192 4.22 -7.90 -7.25
C THR A 192 5.40 -8.45 -8.04
N SER A 193 6.55 -7.78 -7.95
CA SER A 193 7.83 -8.30 -8.44
C SER A 193 8.48 -9.29 -7.47
N CYS A 194 7.95 -9.44 -6.26
CA CYS A 194 8.44 -10.42 -5.31
C CYS A 194 8.27 -11.83 -5.90
N SER A 195 9.36 -12.59 -5.92
CA SER A 195 9.32 -14.01 -6.30
C SER A 195 8.69 -14.88 -5.21
N PRO A 196 8.21 -16.10 -5.53
CA PRO A 196 7.61 -17.01 -4.54
C PRO A 196 8.54 -17.35 -3.36
N ASN A 197 9.86 -17.25 -3.54
CA ASN A 197 10.85 -17.46 -2.48
C ASN A 197 11.02 -16.25 -1.54
N LYS A 198 10.61 -15.05 -1.98
CA LYS A 198 10.69 -13.79 -1.22
C LYS A 198 9.41 -13.51 -0.45
N ALA A 199 8.24 -13.82 -1.03
CA ALA A 199 6.96 -13.52 -0.42
C ALA A 199 5.91 -14.59 -0.74
N ASP A 200 5.27 -15.11 0.30
CA ASP A 200 4.10 -15.99 0.20
C ASP A 200 2.80 -15.21 0.43
N ALA A 201 1.65 -15.89 0.30
CA ALA A 201 0.35 -15.25 0.53
C ALA A 201 0.20 -14.64 1.93
N ALA A 202 0.84 -15.21 2.96
CA ALA A 202 0.74 -14.70 4.33
C ALA A 202 1.50 -13.38 4.47
N GLN A 203 2.72 -13.31 3.93
CA GLN A 203 3.53 -12.11 3.95
C GLN A 203 2.89 -10.97 3.13
N VAL A 204 2.38 -11.28 1.93
CA VAL A 204 1.65 -10.31 1.10
C VAL A 204 0.37 -9.83 1.81
N LEU A 205 -0.34 -10.72 2.51
CA LEU A 205 -1.52 -10.34 3.30
C LEU A 205 -1.15 -9.40 4.45
N ASP A 206 -0.05 -9.64 5.14
CA ASP A 206 0.44 -8.75 6.19
C ASP A 206 0.84 -7.37 5.63
N TRP A 207 1.55 -7.32 4.50
CA TRP A 207 1.88 -6.07 3.81
C TRP A 207 0.65 -5.27 3.37
N THR A 208 -0.32 -5.92 2.74
CA THR A 208 -1.56 -5.23 2.35
C THR A 208 -2.29 -4.66 3.57
N ARG A 209 -2.31 -5.38 4.70
CA ARG A 209 -2.89 -4.86 5.95
C ARG A 209 -2.12 -3.66 6.50
N LEU A 210 -0.79 -3.71 6.48
CA LEU A 210 0.06 -2.61 6.90
C LEU A 210 -0.18 -1.35 6.05
N TYR A 211 -0.32 -1.49 4.73
CA TYR A 211 -0.67 -0.38 3.84
C TYR A 211 -1.95 0.34 4.29
N TRP A 212 -3.04 -0.40 4.52
CA TRP A 212 -4.32 0.19 4.97
C TRP A 212 -4.29 0.72 6.41
N GLN A 213 -3.38 0.23 7.26
CA GLN A 213 -3.20 0.76 8.60
C GLN A 213 -2.58 2.15 8.59
N ILE A 214 -1.77 2.51 7.60
CA ILE A 214 -1.19 3.84 7.48
C ILE A 214 -2.28 4.88 7.24
N GLU A 215 -3.19 4.62 6.30
CA GLU A 215 -4.31 5.51 5.99
C GLU A 215 -5.15 5.79 7.25
N ASN A 216 -5.45 4.74 8.02
CA ASN A 216 -6.22 4.86 9.26
C ASN A 216 -5.40 5.39 10.45
N GLY A 217 -4.08 5.25 10.44
CA GLY A 217 -3.21 5.57 11.56
C GLY A 217 -2.64 6.98 11.48
N VAL A 218 -1.94 7.29 10.39
CA VAL A 218 -1.21 8.54 10.22
C VAL A 218 -2.15 9.66 9.81
N HIS A 219 -2.92 9.48 8.72
CA HIS A 219 -3.79 10.54 8.22
C HIS A 219 -4.91 10.88 9.20
N HIS A 220 -5.55 9.88 9.79
CA HIS A 220 -6.56 10.11 10.82
C HIS A 220 -6.01 10.90 12.02
N ARG A 221 -4.81 10.56 12.53
CA ARG A 221 -4.21 11.30 13.66
C ARG A 221 -3.85 12.73 13.27
N ARG A 222 -3.36 12.96 12.04
CA ARG A 222 -3.11 14.31 11.52
C ARG A 222 -4.40 15.11 11.44
N ASP A 223 -5.46 14.54 10.90
CA ASP A 223 -6.70 15.27 10.64
C ASP A 223 -7.57 15.47 11.87
N VAL A 224 -7.75 14.42 12.67
CA VAL A 224 -8.70 14.44 13.79
C VAL A 224 -8.02 14.86 15.09
N THR A 225 -6.82 14.34 15.37
CA THR A 225 -6.12 14.64 16.64
C THR A 225 -5.36 15.96 16.56
N LEU A 226 -4.61 16.19 15.46
CA LEU A 226 -3.80 17.39 15.28
C LEU A 226 -4.51 18.50 14.50
N GLN A 227 -5.74 18.27 14.03
CA GLN A 227 -6.56 19.24 13.29
C GLN A 227 -5.83 19.86 12.11
N GLU A 228 -5.03 19.07 11.38
CA GLU A 228 -4.23 19.55 10.26
C GLU A 228 -5.11 20.17 9.17
N ASP A 229 -6.21 19.50 8.81
CA ASP A 229 -7.19 20.01 7.84
C ASP A 229 -7.97 21.23 8.37
N GLY A 230 -8.06 21.41 9.68
CA GLY A 230 -8.68 22.57 10.33
C GLY A 230 -7.75 23.79 10.38
N THR A 231 -6.45 23.59 10.24
CA THR A 231 -5.45 24.66 10.34
C THR A 231 -5.34 25.40 9.01
N ARG A 232 -5.71 26.69 9.01
CA ARG A 232 -5.64 27.53 7.80
C ARG A 232 -4.21 27.99 7.55
N VAL A 233 -3.67 27.60 6.39
CA VAL A 233 -2.30 27.94 5.99
C VAL A 233 -2.30 28.41 4.55
N SER A 234 -1.84 29.63 4.31
CA SER A 234 -1.84 30.24 2.96
C SER A 234 -0.58 29.97 2.16
N LYS A 235 0.53 29.57 2.80
CA LYS A 235 1.82 29.33 2.12
C LYS A 235 2.12 27.82 2.01
N PRO A 236 2.41 27.29 0.82
CA PRO A 236 2.70 25.86 0.63
C PRO A 236 3.88 25.34 1.45
N GLN A 237 4.96 26.12 1.61
CA GLN A 237 6.12 25.71 2.38
C GLN A 237 5.79 25.56 3.88
N LEU A 238 4.90 26.41 4.41
CA LEU A 238 4.43 26.29 5.79
C LEU A 238 3.52 25.07 5.97
N ALA A 239 2.70 24.75 4.96
CA ALA A 239 1.86 23.57 4.97
C ALA A 239 2.70 22.29 5.04
N GLN A 240 3.74 22.19 4.23
CA GLN A 240 4.69 21.09 4.28
C GLN A 240 5.42 21.02 5.64
N ALA A 241 5.87 22.16 6.18
CA ALA A 241 6.51 22.20 7.49
C ALA A 241 5.60 21.71 8.63
N ILE A 242 4.31 22.12 8.63
CA ILE A 242 3.32 21.66 9.60
C ILE A 242 3.11 20.15 9.50
N SER A 243 2.99 19.62 8.28
CA SER A 243 2.88 18.18 8.04
C SER A 243 4.10 17.43 8.58
N ILE A 244 5.32 17.93 8.36
CA ILE A 244 6.56 17.35 8.91
C ILE A 244 6.54 17.35 10.45
N ILE A 245 6.14 18.46 11.08
CA ILE A 245 6.04 18.57 12.55
C ILE A 245 5.00 17.58 13.07
N ASN A 246 3.83 17.48 12.44
CA ASN A 246 2.77 16.56 12.83
C ASN A 246 3.23 15.10 12.75
N ASN A 247 3.94 14.75 11.68
CA ASN A 247 4.56 13.43 11.51
C ASN A 247 5.57 13.14 12.64
N PHE A 248 6.42 14.11 12.98
CA PHE A 248 7.37 13.99 14.08
C PHE A 248 6.67 13.79 15.43
N VAL A 249 5.60 14.55 15.70
CA VAL A 249 4.80 14.41 16.93
C VAL A 249 4.16 13.02 17.03
N ILE A 250 3.56 12.54 15.93
CA ILE A 250 2.95 11.20 15.85
C ILE A 250 3.99 10.11 16.14
N LEU A 251 5.16 10.22 15.51
CA LEU A 251 6.28 9.31 15.72
C LEU A 251 6.76 9.36 17.17
N TRP A 252 6.99 10.55 17.72
CA TRP A 252 7.45 10.73 19.09
C TRP A 252 6.50 10.07 20.09
N PHE A 253 5.19 10.26 19.94
CA PHE A 253 4.19 9.58 20.78
C PHE A 253 4.18 8.06 20.59
N SER A 254 4.46 7.56 19.39
CA SER A 254 4.53 6.11 19.17
C SER A 254 5.75 5.49 19.88
N VAL A 255 6.89 6.19 19.88
CA VAL A 255 8.14 5.73 20.51
C VAL A 255 8.11 5.88 22.03
N THR A 256 7.53 6.98 22.54
CA THR A 256 7.49 7.27 23.98
C THR A 256 6.29 6.67 24.70
N GLY A 257 5.16 6.49 24.01
CA GLY A 257 3.92 5.93 24.56
C GLY A 257 3.84 4.41 24.52
N THR A 258 4.84 3.71 23.98
CA THR A 258 4.89 2.25 23.95
C THR A 258 5.99 1.72 24.87
N GLU A 259 5.63 1.42 26.13
CA GLU A 259 6.08 0.13 26.66
C GLU A 259 5.60 -0.91 25.65
N LYS A 260 6.52 -1.65 25.02
CA LYS A 260 6.25 -2.65 23.99
C LYS A 260 5.11 -3.57 24.42
N ARG A 261 3.86 -3.22 24.11
CA ARG A 261 2.77 -4.18 24.03
C ARG A 261 3.11 -5.03 22.81
N MET A 262 3.74 -6.18 23.07
CA MET A 262 3.67 -7.32 22.16
C MET A 262 2.20 -7.55 21.88
N LYS A 263 1.67 -6.92 20.83
CA LYS A 263 0.38 -7.31 20.29
C LYS A 263 0.64 -8.69 19.71
N GLU A 264 0.12 -9.71 20.37
CA GLU A 264 -0.06 -11.02 19.76
C GLU A 264 -0.61 -10.78 18.36
N LYS A 265 0.04 -11.38 17.35
CA LYS A 265 -0.45 -11.40 15.99
C LYS A 265 -1.81 -12.08 16.02
N VAL A 266 -2.87 -11.31 16.16
CA VAL A 266 -4.24 -11.81 15.98
C VAL A 266 -4.43 -12.00 14.48
N CYS A 267 -4.43 -13.27 14.08
CA CYS A 267 -4.97 -13.75 12.80
C CYS A 267 -6.44 -13.39 12.67
#